data_AF-A0A3L7TTN8-F1
#
_entry.id   AF-A0A3L7TTN8-F1
#
_cell.length_a   1.000
_cell.length_b   1.000
_cell.length_c   1.000
_cell.angle_alpha   90.00
_cell.angle_beta   90.00
_cell.angle_gamma   90.00
#
_symmetry.space_group_name_H-M   'P 1'
#
loop_
_entity.id
_entity.type
_entity.pdbx_description
1 polymer ?
#
loop_
_entity_poly.entity_id
_entity_poly.type
_entity_poly.pdbx_seq_one_letter_code
_entity_poly.pdbx_strand_id
1 'polypeptide(L)'
;MIFRKLQRKLREVRHHSRRVERNVFDRAQSIGFVIAAFTAPVAAYTMNEWHRRDRAETVLIVRVYVTVDSDVMRATVVDEGGSKTSAPLMIALADVRLMSESEWRGWPLVTSHSVLPTRMDTQLLGAARESQRTAIIALAQRECERSGLTRTTSTHEHHIASWVFVFGTWWLLISFTFACALMPLRFANMVYRRARTSVRQGRVNRLHCPNCGYDARESVFRGVCPECGSELYERPDY
;
A
#
# COMPACT_ATOMS: atom_id res chain seq x y z
N MET A 1 6.15 3.82 -62.11
CA MET A 1 7.26 4.08 -61.14
C MET A 1 6.78 4.22 -59.69
N ILE A 2 5.63 4.86 -59.43
CA ILE A 2 5.06 5.13 -58.09
C ILE A 2 4.78 3.84 -57.29
N PHE A 3 4.26 2.79 -57.95
CA PHE A 3 3.89 1.53 -57.30
C PHE A 3 5.09 0.80 -56.65
N ARG A 4 6.28 0.84 -57.26
CA ARG A 4 7.50 0.25 -56.70
C ARG A 4 7.99 1.00 -55.46
N LYS A 5 7.88 2.33 -55.43
CA LYS A 5 8.21 3.14 -54.23
C LYS A 5 7.27 2.83 -53.07
N LEU A 6 5.97 2.64 -53.35
CA LEU A 6 4.97 2.31 -52.34
C LEU A 6 5.22 0.91 -51.73
N GLN A 7 5.51 -0.09 -52.57
CA GLN A 7 5.83 -1.44 -52.11
C GLN A 7 7.11 -1.51 -51.27
N ARG A 8 8.10 -0.64 -51.55
CA ARG A 8 9.34 -0.56 -50.77
C ARG A 8 9.09 0.03 -49.38
N LYS A 9 8.31 1.13 -49.30
CA LYS A 9 7.89 1.72 -48.01
C LYS A 9 7.05 0.74 -47.17
N LEU A 10 6.12 0.01 -47.77
CA LEU A 10 5.33 -0.98 -47.04
C LEU A 10 6.17 -2.16 -46.52
N ARG A 11 7.20 -2.56 -47.27
CA ARG A 11 8.17 -3.57 -46.81
C ARG A 11 9.01 -3.07 -45.65
N GLU A 12 9.48 -1.82 -45.70
CA GLU A 12 10.21 -1.19 -44.60
C GLU A 12 9.34 -1.05 -43.35
N VAL A 13 8.09 -0.60 -43.49
CA VAL A 13 7.13 -0.53 -42.38
C VAL A 13 6.88 -1.91 -41.80
N ARG A 14 6.69 -2.95 -42.62
CA ARG A 14 6.49 -4.33 -42.15
C ARG A 14 7.74 -4.93 -41.48
N HIS A 15 8.94 -4.55 -41.94
CA HIS A 15 10.20 -4.97 -41.36
C HIS A 15 10.46 -4.28 -40.01
N HIS A 16 10.18 -2.98 -39.92
CA HIS A 16 10.26 -2.23 -38.67
C HIS A 16 9.15 -2.59 -37.69
N SER A 17 7.92 -2.89 -38.16
CA SER A 17 6.81 -3.30 -37.30
C SER A 17 7.02 -4.70 -36.70
N ARG A 18 7.55 -5.67 -37.48
CA ARG A 18 7.91 -6.99 -36.96
C ARG A 18 9.01 -6.95 -35.88
N ARG A 19 9.88 -5.94 -35.90
CA ARG A 19 10.87 -5.75 -34.81
C ARG A 19 10.28 -5.12 -33.55
N VAL A 20 9.17 -4.40 -33.66
CA VAL A 20 8.47 -3.81 -32.50
C VAL A 20 7.69 -4.87 -31.70
N GLU A 21 7.28 -5.97 -32.34
CA GLU A 21 6.33 -6.94 -31.75
C GLU A 21 6.87 -7.90 -30.67
N ARG A 22 8.16 -7.88 -30.29
CA ARG A 22 8.69 -8.83 -29.29
C ARG A 22 9.78 -8.24 -28.40
N ASN A 23 9.52 -7.10 -27.78
CA ASN A 23 10.36 -6.69 -26.65
C ASN A 23 10.05 -7.61 -25.45
N VAL A 24 11.00 -8.46 -25.07
CA VAL A 24 10.84 -9.43 -23.95
C VAL A 24 10.38 -8.71 -22.67
N PHE A 25 10.82 -7.46 -22.49
CA PHE A 25 10.42 -6.66 -21.35
C PHE A 25 8.95 -6.22 -21.35
N ASP A 26 8.36 -5.96 -22.51
CA ASP A 26 6.96 -5.55 -22.58
C ASP A 26 6.04 -6.76 -22.31
N ARG A 27 6.47 -7.96 -22.71
CA ARG A 27 5.85 -9.22 -22.28
C ARG A 27 6.00 -9.44 -20.77
N ALA A 28 7.20 -9.25 -20.22
CA ALA A 28 7.43 -9.38 -18.80
C ALA A 28 6.55 -8.40 -18.00
N GLN A 29 6.46 -7.13 -18.43
CA GLN A 29 5.61 -6.12 -17.82
C GLN A 29 4.12 -6.47 -17.91
N SER A 30 3.67 -7.00 -19.05
CA SER A 30 2.29 -7.47 -19.22
C SER A 30 1.97 -8.64 -18.28
N ILE A 31 2.88 -9.61 -18.15
CA ILE A 31 2.75 -10.72 -17.20
C ILE A 31 2.71 -10.18 -15.76
N GLY A 32 3.62 -9.26 -15.41
CA GLY A 32 3.66 -8.62 -14.10
C GLY A 32 2.36 -7.89 -13.75
N PHE A 33 1.75 -7.22 -14.72
CA PHE A 33 0.46 -6.55 -14.56
C PHE A 33 -0.71 -7.52 -14.30
N VAL A 34 -0.72 -8.66 -15.00
CA VAL A 34 -1.68 -9.74 -14.74
C VAL A 34 -1.47 -10.33 -13.35
N ILE A 35 -0.23 -10.62 -12.97
CA ILE A 35 0.09 -11.11 -11.61
C ILE A 35 -0.38 -10.10 -10.57
N ALA A 36 -0.12 -8.80 -10.78
CA ALA A 36 -0.54 -7.73 -9.88
C ALA A 36 -2.06 -7.68 -9.69
N ALA A 37 -2.85 -7.99 -10.73
CA ALA A 37 -4.31 -8.01 -10.62
C ALA A 37 -4.81 -9.11 -9.67
N PHE A 38 -4.09 -10.23 -9.55
CA PHE A 38 -4.43 -11.32 -8.62
C PHE A 38 -3.81 -11.14 -7.24
N THR A 39 -2.63 -10.54 -7.14
CA THR A 39 -1.96 -10.34 -5.84
C THR A 39 -2.44 -9.10 -5.10
N ALA A 40 -2.93 -8.07 -5.80
CA ALA A 40 -3.42 -6.85 -5.17
C ALA A 40 -4.61 -7.07 -4.21
N PRO A 41 -5.63 -7.90 -4.53
CA PRO A 41 -6.69 -8.20 -3.57
C PRO A 41 -6.19 -8.89 -2.31
N VAL A 42 -5.25 -9.81 -2.45
CA VAL A 42 -4.63 -10.51 -1.32
C VAL A 42 -3.84 -9.52 -0.45
N ALA A 43 -3.01 -8.68 -1.06
CA ALA A 43 -2.23 -7.66 -0.35
C ALA A 43 -3.12 -6.64 0.36
N ALA A 44 -4.19 -6.19 -0.30
CA ALA A 44 -5.16 -5.29 0.31
C ALA A 44 -5.88 -5.93 1.50
N TYR A 45 -6.26 -7.21 1.40
CA TYR A 45 -6.91 -7.93 2.49
C TYR A 45 -5.95 -8.14 3.69
N THR A 46 -4.71 -8.58 3.43
CA THR A 46 -3.73 -8.75 4.52
C THR A 46 -3.41 -7.43 5.20
N MET A 47 -3.29 -6.35 4.43
CA MET A 47 -3.04 -5.02 4.97
C MET A 47 -4.23 -4.46 5.74
N ASN A 48 -5.45 -4.82 5.36
CA ASN A 48 -6.65 -4.49 6.13
C ASN A 48 -6.64 -5.11 7.53
N GLU A 49 -6.19 -6.36 7.66
CA GLU A 49 -6.08 -7.04 8.95
C GLU A 49 -4.91 -6.50 9.79
N TRP A 50 -3.79 -6.14 9.17
CA TRP A 50 -2.62 -5.65 9.89
C TRP A 50 -2.75 -4.19 10.32
N HIS A 51 -3.35 -3.33 9.48
CA HIS A 51 -3.58 -1.93 9.82
C HIS A 51 -4.89 -1.75 10.55
N ARG A 52 -4.86 -2.13 11.83
CA ARG A 52 -5.90 -1.86 12.82
C ARG A 52 -5.52 -0.63 13.63
N ARG A 53 -6.43 0.33 13.73
CA ARG A 53 -6.31 1.48 14.61
C ARG A 53 -7.47 1.47 15.60
N ASP A 54 -7.13 1.17 16.85
CA ASP A 54 -8.08 1.24 17.96
C ASP A 54 -8.12 2.65 18.54
N ARG A 55 -9.32 3.13 18.83
CA ARG A 55 -9.56 4.39 19.52
C ARG A 55 -10.61 4.16 20.60
N ALA A 56 -10.21 4.39 21.85
CA ALA A 56 -11.11 4.41 22.98
C ALA A 56 -11.44 5.86 23.33
N GLU A 57 -12.72 6.16 23.45
CA GLU A 57 -13.22 7.49 23.81
C GLU A 57 -14.12 7.37 25.03
N THR A 58 -13.95 8.28 25.99
CA THR A 58 -14.84 8.35 27.15
C THR A 58 -16.11 9.06 26.71
N VAL A 59 -17.23 8.34 26.71
CA VAL A 59 -18.53 8.87 26.29
C VAL A 59 -19.23 9.55 27.47
N LEU A 60 -19.06 8.99 28.66
CA LEU A 60 -19.74 9.46 29.87
C LEU A 60 -18.87 9.20 31.10
N ILE A 61 -18.86 10.14 32.03
CA ILE A 61 -18.29 9.94 33.36
C ILE A 61 -19.45 10.00 34.36
N VAL A 62 -19.63 8.92 35.11
CA VAL A 62 -20.59 8.84 36.20
C VAL A 62 -19.82 8.80 37.50
N ARG A 63 -20.03 9.79 38.36
CA ARG A 63 -19.44 9.83 39.69
C ARG A 63 -20.46 9.37 40.71
N VAL A 64 -20.06 8.43 41.54
CA VAL A 64 -20.89 7.90 42.63
C VAL A 64 -20.48 8.57 43.93
N TYR A 65 -21.47 9.06 44.67
CA TYR A 65 -21.32 9.74 45.94
C TYR A 65 -22.07 8.99 47.04
N VAL A 66 -21.63 9.16 48.27
CA VAL A 66 -22.38 8.81 49.49
C VAL A 66 -22.66 10.07 50.30
N THR A 67 -23.82 10.11 50.94
CA THR A 67 -24.19 11.22 51.83
C THR A 67 -23.54 11.00 53.19
N VAL A 68 -23.01 12.05 53.82
CA VAL A 68 -22.32 11.91 55.13
C VAL A 68 -23.27 11.39 56.22
N ASP A 69 -24.54 11.82 56.19
CA ASP A 69 -25.53 11.50 57.22
C ASP A 69 -26.39 10.27 56.92
N SER A 70 -26.32 9.74 55.70
CA SER A 70 -27.09 8.56 55.31
C SER A 70 -26.24 7.71 54.37
N ASP A 71 -26.16 6.40 54.61
CA ASP A 71 -25.43 5.44 53.76
C ASP A 71 -26.11 5.23 52.37
N VAL A 72 -26.82 6.25 51.90
CA VAL A 72 -27.51 6.32 50.63
C VAL A 72 -26.52 6.80 49.58
N MET A 73 -26.28 5.93 48.60
CA MET A 73 -25.45 6.24 47.44
C MET A 73 -26.26 6.92 46.34
N ARG A 74 -25.65 7.88 45.65
CA ARG A 74 -26.22 8.56 44.48
C ARG A 74 -25.18 8.64 43.36
N ALA A 75 -25.62 8.39 42.13
CA ALA A 75 -24.79 8.55 40.93
C ALA A 75 -25.22 9.82 40.21
N THR A 76 -24.26 10.59 39.71
CA THR A 76 -24.54 11.74 38.85
C THR A 76 -23.58 11.73 37.67
N VAL A 77 -24.10 12.09 36.50
CA VAL A 77 -23.29 12.34 35.31
C VAL A 77 -22.46 13.60 35.53
N VAL A 78 -21.16 13.53 35.22
CA VAL A 78 -20.22 14.64 35.31
C VAL A 78 -19.79 15.01 33.90
N ASP A 79 -20.04 16.26 33.51
CA ASP A 79 -19.50 16.80 32.26
C ASP A 79 -17.97 16.93 32.36
N GLU A 80 -17.24 16.59 31.28
CA GLU A 80 -15.77 16.65 31.21
C GLU A 80 -15.19 18.04 31.55
N GLY A 81 -16.03 19.09 31.51
CA GLY A 81 -15.70 20.46 31.91
C GLY A 81 -15.59 20.71 33.42
N GLY A 82 -15.72 19.69 34.27
CA GLY A 82 -15.41 19.83 35.70
C GLY A 82 -16.38 20.72 36.47
N SER A 83 -17.69 20.56 36.23
CA SER A 83 -18.69 21.10 37.15
C SER A 83 -18.42 20.54 38.54
N LYS A 84 -17.90 21.39 39.44
CA LYS A 84 -17.77 21.13 40.87
C LYS A 84 -19.16 21.12 41.49
N THR A 85 -20.00 20.17 41.12
CA THR A 85 -21.24 19.88 41.84
C THR A 85 -20.90 19.05 43.07
N SER A 86 -20.02 19.58 43.92
CA SER A 86 -19.88 19.11 45.28
C SER A 86 -21.00 19.77 46.09
N ALA A 87 -22.15 19.09 46.19
CA ALA A 87 -23.07 19.44 47.26
C ALA A 87 -22.33 19.24 48.60
N PRO A 88 -22.47 20.15 49.58
CA PRO A 88 -21.61 20.22 50.76
C PRO A 88 -21.65 19.01 51.71
N LEU A 89 -22.40 17.96 51.40
CA LEU A 89 -22.61 16.76 52.23
C LEU A 89 -22.38 15.44 51.47
N MET A 90 -21.70 15.47 50.32
CA MET A 90 -21.46 14.29 49.49
C MET A 90 -19.98 13.96 49.36
N ILE A 91 -19.60 12.72 49.69
CA ILE A 91 -18.24 12.19 49.52
C ILE A 91 -18.21 11.34 48.24
N ALA A 92 -17.30 11.64 47.32
CA ALA A 92 -17.14 10.86 46.10
C ALA A 92 -16.49 9.50 46.42
N LEU A 93 -17.16 8.42 46.00
CA LEU A 93 -16.73 7.04 46.20
C LEU A 93 -16.02 6.46 44.99
N ALA A 94 -16.49 6.74 43.77
CA ALA A 94 -15.91 6.18 42.56
C ALA A 94 -16.20 7.03 41.33
N ASP A 95 -15.28 6.97 40.36
CA ASP A 95 -15.45 7.47 39.01
C ASP A 95 -15.64 6.27 38.07
N VAL A 96 -16.82 6.19 37.45
CA VAL A 96 -17.15 5.17 36.46
C VAL A 96 -17.14 5.82 35.09
N ARG A 97 -16.22 5.40 34.23
CA ARG A 97 -16.10 5.88 32.86
C ARG A 97 -16.78 4.91 31.92
N LEU A 98 -17.76 5.39 31.18
CA LEU A 98 -18.32 4.67 30.05
C LEU A 98 -17.42 4.94 28.84
N MET A 99 -16.73 3.90 28.39
CA MET A 99 -15.83 3.94 27.26
C MET A 99 -16.52 3.36 26.03
N SER A 100 -16.40 4.04 24.90
CA SER A 100 -16.74 3.50 23.58
C SER A 100 -15.44 3.21 22.86
N GLU A 101 -15.26 1.95 22.47
CA GLU A 101 -14.13 1.53 21.66
C GLU A 101 -14.56 1.48 20.19
N SER A 102 -13.78 2.14 19.34
CA SER A 102 -13.93 2.08 17.88
C SER A 102 -12.68 1.50 17.27
N GLU A 103 -12.87 0.63 16.30
CA GLU A 103 -11.81 -0.04 15.56
C GLU A 103 -11.94 0.36 14.09
N TRP A 104 -10.85 0.92 13.56
CA TRP A 104 -10.74 1.34 12.18
C TRP A 104 -9.76 0.42 11.47
N ARG A 105 -10.15 -0.16 10.34
CA ARG A 105 -9.30 -1.04 9.54
C ARG A 105 -9.13 -0.53 8.13
N GLY A 106 -7.96 -0.79 7.57
CA GLY A 106 -7.67 -0.55 6.17
C GLY A 106 -6.46 0.34 5.94
N TRP A 107 -5.82 0.12 4.79
CA TRP A 107 -4.75 0.96 4.28
C TRP A 107 -4.72 0.90 2.74
N PRO A 108 -4.55 2.04 2.04
CA PRO A 108 -4.33 3.39 2.56
C PRO A 108 -5.59 4.12 3.05
N LEU A 109 -6.77 3.61 2.74
CA LEU A 109 -8.06 4.16 3.17
C LEU A 109 -8.76 3.22 4.15
N VAL A 110 -9.62 3.78 4.98
CA VAL A 110 -10.49 2.99 5.87
C VAL A 110 -11.48 2.22 5.02
N THR A 111 -11.48 0.89 5.17
CA THR A 111 -12.39 0.00 4.45
C THR A 111 -13.51 -0.53 5.34
N SER A 112 -13.26 -0.58 6.65
CA SER A 112 -14.24 -0.98 7.64
C SER A 112 -14.03 -0.24 8.94
N HIS A 113 -15.15 0.02 9.59
CA HIS A 113 -15.22 0.67 10.88
C HIS A 113 -16.17 -0.14 11.76
N SER A 114 -15.73 -0.46 12.96
CA SER A 114 -16.57 -1.15 13.93
C SER A 114 -16.57 -0.43 15.26
N VAL A 115 -17.75 -0.19 15.79
CA VAL A 115 -17.93 0.32 17.15
C VAL A 115 -18.31 -0.85 18.03
N LEU A 116 -17.48 -1.12 19.03
CA LEU A 116 -17.67 -2.20 19.99
C LEU A 116 -18.71 -1.81 21.05
N PRO A 117 -19.26 -2.79 21.79
CA PRO A 117 -20.12 -2.50 22.92
C PRO A 117 -19.43 -1.58 23.93
N THR A 118 -20.19 -0.68 24.53
CA THR A 118 -19.64 0.24 25.54
C THR A 118 -19.16 -0.54 26.76
N ARG A 119 -17.96 -0.22 27.23
CA ARG A 119 -17.35 -0.83 28.41
C ARG A 119 -17.38 0.15 29.57
N MET A 120 -17.66 -0.33 30.77
CA MET A 120 -17.52 0.46 31.99
C MET A 120 -16.15 0.20 32.62
N ASP A 121 -15.38 1.26 32.82
CA ASP A 121 -14.15 1.23 33.60
C ASP A 121 -14.38 1.93 34.94
N THR A 122 -14.10 1.24 36.05
CA THR A 122 -14.47 1.70 37.40
C THR A 122 -13.21 2.00 38.20
N GLN A 123 -13.01 3.26 38.52
CA GLN A 123 -11.94 3.73 39.39
C GLN A 123 -12.51 4.06 40.76
N LEU A 124 -12.18 3.24 41.76
CA LEU A 124 -12.55 3.54 43.16
C LEU A 124 -11.69 4.68 43.69
N LEU A 125 -12.31 5.60 44.41
CA LEU A 125 -11.65 6.67 45.14
C LEU A 125 -11.37 6.20 46.58
N GLY A 126 -10.41 6.83 47.26
CA GLY A 126 -9.92 6.37 48.57
C GLY A 126 -10.95 6.27 49.69
N ALA A 127 -12.14 6.86 49.53
CA ALA A 127 -13.24 6.75 50.48
C ALA A 127 -14.11 5.48 50.31
N ALA A 128 -14.01 4.77 49.18
CA ALA A 128 -14.82 3.60 48.92
C ALA A 128 -14.24 2.33 49.55
N ARG A 129 -15.13 1.50 50.12
CA ARG A 129 -14.79 0.15 50.56
C ARG A 129 -14.95 -0.84 49.40
N GLU A 130 -14.09 -1.84 49.33
CA GLU A 130 -14.17 -2.88 48.28
C GLU A 130 -15.51 -3.65 48.32
N SER A 131 -16.11 -3.80 49.50
CA SER A 131 -17.44 -4.40 49.67
C SER A 131 -18.58 -3.61 49.00
N GLN A 132 -18.38 -2.31 48.73
CA GLN A 132 -19.36 -1.45 48.08
C GLN A 132 -19.23 -1.48 46.54
N ARG A 133 -18.18 -2.10 45.98
CA ARG A 133 -17.90 -2.09 44.53
C ARG A 133 -19.10 -2.55 43.69
N THR A 134 -19.75 -3.65 44.06
CA THR A 134 -20.89 -4.18 43.30
C THR A 134 -22.08 -3.23 43.31
N ALA A 135 -22.35 -2.58 44.45
CA ALA A 135 -23.41 -1.58 44.56
C ALA A 135 -23.10 -0.32 43.74
N ILE A 136 -21.85 0.15 43.77
CA ILE A 136 -21.36 1.28 42.97
C ILE A 136 -21.52 0.99 41.48
N ILE A 137 -21.10 -0.19 41.00
CA ILE A 137 -21.21 -0.59 39.60
C ILE A 137 -22.68 -0.65 39.18
N ALA A 138 -23.55 -1.28 39.98
CA ALA A 138 -24.97 -1.39 39.66
C ALA A 138 -25.66 -0.02 39.60
N LEU A 139 -25.29 0.91 40.49
CA LEU A 139 -25.82 2.27 40.52
C LEU A 139 -25.36 3.07 39.29
N ALA A 140 -24.08 2.99 38.96
CA ALA A 140 -23.52 3.64 37.78
C ALA A 140 -24.09 3.08 36.48
N GLN A 141 -24.29 1.75 36.41
CA GLN A 141 -24.91 1.09 35.26
C GLN A 141 -26.32 1.63 35.01
N ARG A 142 -27.14 1.80 36.07
CA ARG A 142 -28.49 2.36 35.93
C ARG A 142 -28.49 3.78 35.37
N GLU A 143 -27.57 4.63 35.80
CA GLU A 143 -27.45 5.99 35.26
C GLU A 143 -26.91 6.00 33.83
N CYS A 144 -25.97 5.11 33.50
CA CYS A 144 -25.51 4.90 32.12
C CYS A 144 -26.65 4.44 31.20
N GLU A 145 -27.47 3.47 31.63
CA GLU A 145 -28.66 3.00 30.89
C GLU A 145 -29.68 4.12 30.71
N ARG A 146 -29.92 4.92 31.77
CA ARG A 146 -30.82 6.07 31.73
C ARG A 146 -30.37 7.16 30.75
N SER A 147 -29.07 7.34 30.55
CA SER A 147 -28.53 8.30 29.59
C SER A 147 -28.79 7.92 28.13
N GLY A 148 -29.10 6.65 27.84
CA GLY A 148 -29.31 6.14 26.48
C GLY A 148 -28.04 6.05 25.62
N LEU A 149 -26.85 6.30 26.21
CA LEU A 149 -25.57 6.27 25.51
C LEU A 149 -24.89 4.89 25.53
N THR A 150 -25.47 3.93 26.24
CA THR A 150 -24.96 2.56 26.31
C THR A 150 -25.26 1.80 25.02
N ARG A 151 -24.24 1.13 24.47
CA ARG A 151 -24.38 0.25 23.30
C ARG A 151 -24.11 -1.18 23.73
N THR A 152 -25.10 -2.05 23.53
CA THR A 152 -25.00 -3.48 23.89
C THR A 152 -24.52 -4.34 22.72
N THR A 153 -24.69 -3.87 21.48
CA THR A 153 -24.32 -4.60 20.27
C THR A 153 -23.20 -3.89 19.52
N SER A 154 -22.28 -4.66 18.93
CA SER A 154 -21.31 -4.10 18.00
C SER A 154 -22.01 -3.65 16.73
N THR A 155 -21.58 -2.51 16.19
CA THR A 155 -22.01 -2.02 14.88
C THR A 155 -20.83 -2.12 13.93
N HIS A 156 -21.03 -2.74 12.77
CA HIS A 156 -20.00 -2.92 11.75
C HIS A 156 -20.44 -2.23 10.45
N GLU A 157 -19.60 -1.33 9.96
CA GLU A 157 -19.80 -0.62 8.71
C GLU A 157 -18.70 -0.99 7.72
N HIS A 158 -19.10 -1.32 6.49
CA HIS A 158 -18.19 -1.62 5.40
C HIS A 158 -18.28 -0.54 4.33
N HIS A 159 -17.13 0.06 4.01
CA HIS A 159 -17.03 1.09 2.99
C HIS A 159 -16.63 0.44 1.65
N ILE A 160 -17.63 0.01 0.88
CA ILE A 160 -17.42 -0.69 -0.41
C ILE A 160 -16.60 0.16 -1.38
N ALA A 161 -16.88 1.47 -1.46
CA ALA A 161 -16.13 2.39 -2.31
C ALA A 161 -14.63 2.39 -1.94
N SER A 162 -14.31 2.43 -0.65
CA SER A 162 -12.93 2.38 -0.17
C SER A 162 -12.23 1.09 -0.58
N TRP A 163 -12.91 -0.05 -0.56
CA TRP A 163 -12.33 -1.33 -1.02
C TRP A 163 -11.91 -1.27 -2.49
N VAL A 164 -12.75 -0.71 -3.37
CA VAL A 164 -12.43 -0.57 -4.79
C VAL A 164 -11.19 0.31 -4.98
N PHE A 165 -11.12 1.44 -4.25
CA PHE A 165 -9.95 2.31 -4.29
C PHE A 165 -8.69 1.62 -3.77
N VAL A 166 -8.78 0.92 -2.63
CA VAL A 166 -7.64 0.21 -2.03
C VAL A 166 -7.10 -0.87 -2.97
N PHE A 167 -7.96 -1.68 -3.60
CA PHE A 167 -7.53 -2.66 -4.60
C PHE A 167 -6.85 -1.98 -5.80
N GLY A 168 -7.42 -0.89 -6.30
CA GLY A 168 -6.83 -0.11 -7.39
C GLY A 168 -5.46 0.46 -7.01
N THR A 169 -5.32 1.02 -5.81
CA THR A 169 -4.04 1.57 -5.33
C THR A 169 -2.97 0.49 -5.20
N TRP A 170 -3.29 -0.67 -4.61
CA TRP A 170 -2.34 -1.78 -4.50
C TRP A 170 -1.93 -2.34 -5.86
N TRP A 171 -2.87 -2.45 -6.79
CA TRP A 171 -2.58 -2.87 -8.15
C TRP A 171 -1.62 -1.92 -8.86
N LEU A 172 -1.85 -0.62 -8.76
CA LEU A 172 -0.96 0.41 -9.31
C LEU A 172 0.41 0.38 -8.64
N LEU A 173 0.48 0.26 -7.30
CA LEU A 173 1.74 0.18 -6.57
C LEU A 173 2.56 -1.03 -6.99
N ILE A 174 1.97 -2.23 -7.01
CA ILE A 174 2.68 -3.46 -7.41
C ILE A 174 3.15 -3.38 -8.88
N SER A 175 2.29 -2.88 -9.78
CA SER A 175 2.64 -2.70 -11.18
C SER A 175 3.78 -1.70 -11.37
N PHE A 176 3.76 -0.61 -10.60
CA PHE A 176 4.81 0.40 -10.60
C PHE A 176 6.11 -0.17 -10.03
N THR A 177 6.08 -0.87 -8.90
CA THR A 177 7.25 -1.54 -8.32
C THR A 177 7.86 -2.53 -9.30
N PHE A 178 7.04 -3.29 -10.03
CA PHE A 178 7.52 -4.21 -11.07
C PHE A 178 8.19 -3.47 -12.23
N ALA A 179 7.61 -2.35 -12.69
CA ALA A 179 8.21 -1.51 -13.72
C ALA A 179 9.56 -0.92 -13.27
N CYS A 180 9.65 -0.42 -12.03
CA CYS A 180 10.89 0.06 -11.44
C CYS A 180 11.94 -1.05 -11.32
N ALA A 181 11.54 -2.27 -10.93
CA ALA A 181 12.44 -3.42 -10.85
C ALA A 181 12.98 -3.85 -12.23
N LEU A 182 12.19 -3.70 -13.30
CA LEU A 182 12.63 -3.98 -14.68
C LEU A 182 13.48 -2.87 -15.28
N MET A 183 13.39 -1.63 -14.79
CA MET A 183 14.13 -0.48 -15.30
C MET A 183 15.66 -0.69 -15.36
N PRO A 184 16.35 -1.16 -14.30
CA PRO A 184 17.79 -1.40 -14.36
C PRO A 184 18.16 -2.51 -15.35
N LEU A 185 17.33 -3.55 -15.49
CA LEU A 185 17.55 -4.62 -16.47
C LEU A 185 17.41 -4.11 -17.91
N ARG A 186 16.41 -3.26 -18.17
CA ARG A 186 16.24 -2.57 -19.46
C ARG A 186 17.46 -1.70 -19.76
N PHE A 187 17.91 -0.92 -18.79
CA PHE A 187 19.07 -0.06 -18.93
C PHE A 187 20.35 -0.85 -19.19
N ALA A 188 20.61 -1.90 -18.41
CA ALA A 188 21.77 -2.77 -18.58
C ALA A 188 21.80 -3.44 -19.96
N ASN A 189 20.67 -3.97 -20.43
CA ASN A 189 20.58 -4.55 -21.78
C ASN A 189 20.76 -3.48 -22.87
N MET A 190 20.24 -2.25 -22.68
CA MET A 190 20.48 -1.15 -23.62
C MET A 190 21.95 -0.77 -23.69
N VAL A 191 22.61 -0.62 -22.55
CA VAL A 191 24.04 -0.32 -22.45
C VAL A 191 24.86 -1.45 -23.08
N TYR A 192 24.56 -2.71 -22.74
CA TYR A 192 25.22 -3.88 -23.33
C TYR A 192 25.09 -3.91 -24.86
N ARG A 193 23.88 -3.67 -25.39
CA ARG A 193 23.65 -3.61 -26.85
C ARG A 193 24.44 -2.48 -27.49
N ARG A 194 24.41 -1.27 -26.91
CA ARG A 194 25.17 -0.11 -27.42
C ARG A 194 26.67 -0.35 -27.36
N ALA A 195 27.19 -0.89 -26.25
CA ALA A 195 28.60 -1.21 -26.09
C ALA A 195 29.04 -2.26 -27.11
N ARG A 196 28.26 -3.34 -27.31
CA ARG A 196 28.54 -4.36 -28.32
C ARG A 196 28.54 -3.77 -29.74
N THR A 197 27.60 -2.90 -30.06
CA THR A 197 27.57 -2.21 -31.36
C THR A 197 28.75 -1.25 -31.53
N SER A 198 29.11 -0.48 -30.50
CA SER A 198 30.27 0.42 -30.52
C SER A 198 31.59 -0.35 -30.69
N VAL A 199 31.79 -1.44 -29.94
CA VAL A 199 32.96 -2.32 -30.11
C VAL A 199 33.02 -2.91 -31.52
N ARG A 200 31.87 -3.33 -32.07
CA ARG A 200 31.78 -3.81 -33.46
C ARG A 200 32.13 -2.71 -34.47
N GLN A 201 31.56 -1.52 -34.32
CA GLN A 201 31.86 -0.38 -35.19
C GLN A 201 33.30 0.09 -35.06
N GLY A 202 33.89 0.05 -33.87
CA GLY A 202 35.31 0.34 -33.64
C GLY A 202 36.24 -0.69 -34.30
N ARG A 203 35.84 -1.97 -34.36
CA ARG A 203 36.55 -2.99 -35.15
C ARG A 203 36.41 -2.73 -36.66
N VAL A 204 35.22 -2.36 -37.14
CA VAL A 204 34.98 -2.04 -38.56
C VAL A 204 35.67 -0.74 -39.00
N ASN A 205 35.82 0.23 -38.09
CA ASN A 205 36.56 1.48 -38.33
C ASN A 205 38.09 1.29 -38.30
N ARG A 206 38.60 0.09 -38.03
CA ARG A 206 39.97 -0.26 -38.41
C ARG A 206 39.95 -0.42 -39.92
N LEU A 207 40.16 0.72 -40.58
CA LEU A 207 40.21 0.84 -42.03
C LEU A 207 41.33 0.00 -42.63
N HIS A 208 42.24 -0.53 -41.83
CA HIS A 208 43.39 -1.28 -42.30
C HIS A 208 43.25 -2.75 -41.90
N CYS A 209 43.52 -3.65 -42.86
CA CYS A 209 43.62 -5.08 -42.60
C CYS A 209 44.65 -5.31 -41.47
N PRO A 210 44.32 -6.07 -40.42
CA PRO A 210 45.25 -6.30 -39.31
C PRO A 210 46.49 -7.13 -39.72
N ASN A 211 46.44 -7.85 -40.84
CA ASN A 211 47.52 -8.73 -41.30
C ASN A 211 48.50 -8.02 -42.24
N CYS A 212 48.00 -7.30 -43.25
CA CYS A 212 48.84 -6.64 -44.27
C CYS A 212 48.76 -5.11 -44.28
N GLY A 213 47.94 -4.50 -43.43
CA GLY A 213 47.78 -3.04 -43.37
C GLY A 213 47.01 -2.42 -44.55
N TYR A 214 46.46 -3.22 -45.47
CA TYR A 214 45.70 -2.72 -46.63
C TYR A 214 44.45 -1.93 -46.22
N ASP A 215 44.19 -0.78 -46.85
CA ASP A 215 42.99 0.03 -46.60
C ASP A 215 41.74 -0.68 -47.13
N ALA A 216 41.05 -1.36 -46.22
CA ALA A 216 39.90 -2.19 -46.47
C ALA A 216 38.58 -1.41 -46.61
N ARG A 217 38.60 -0.07 -46.62
CA ARG A 217 37.41 0.80 -46.68
C ARG A 217 36.40 0.38 -47.76
N GLU A 218 36.87 -0.09 -48.92
CA GLU A 218 36.03 -0.59 -50.02
C GLU A 218 35.72 -2.10 -49.95
N SER A 219 36.54 -2.87 -49.25
CA SER A 219 36.40 -4.34 -49.12
C SER A 219 35.61 -4.76 -47.87
N VAL A 220 35.21 -3.82 -47.01
CA VAL A 220 34.31 -4.04 -45.85
C VAL A 220 32.98 -4.69 -46.24
N PHE A 221 32.52 -4.62 -47.49
CA PHE A 221 31.28 -5.31 -47.89
C PHE A 221 31.49 -6.78 -48.28
N ARG A 222 32.73 -7.18 -48.62
CA ARG A 222 33.06 -8.55 -49.05
C ARG A 222 33.46 -9.45 -47.88
N GLY A 223 33.92 -8.87 -46.77
CA GLY A 223 34.33 -9.60 -45.58
C GLY A 223 35.71 -10.26 -45.64
N VAL A 224 36.43 -10.09 -46.75
CA VAL A 224 37.75 -10.67 -46.98
C VAL A 224 38.68 -9.61 -47.56
N CYS A 225 39.93 -9.58 -47.10
CA CYS A 225 40.95 -8.67 -47.61
C CYS A 225 41.38 -9.10 -49.03
N PRO A 226 41.37 -8.19 -50.02
CA PRO A 226 41.75 -8.54 -51.40
C PRO A 226 43.25 -8.86 -51.56
N GLU A 227 44.11 -8.29 -50.70
CA GLU A 227 45.56 -8.48 -50.78
C GLU A 227 46.02 -9.80 -50.17
N CYS A 228 45.63 -10.06 -48.92
CA CYS A 228 46.14 -11.22 -48.17
C CYS A 228 45.11 -12.34 -47.99
N GLY A 229 43.87 -12.16 -48.45
CA GLY A 229 42.81 -13.15 -48.31
C GLY A 229 42.31 -13.38 -46.88
N SER A 230 42.82 -12.63 -45.89
CA SER A 230 42.38 -12.77 -44.50
C SER A 230 40.95 -12.24 -44.33
N GLU A 231 40.15 -12.89 -43.50
CA GLU A 231 38.81 -12.38 -43.15
C GLU A 231 38.94 -11.04 -42.39
N LEU A 232 38.26 -10.01 -42.91
CA LEU A 232 38.27 -8.65 -42.35
C LEU A 232 37.37 -8.53 -41.11
N TYR A 233 36.40 -9.43 -40.99
CA TYR A 233 35.57 -9.62 -39.81
C TYR A 233 34.98 -11.03 -39.84
N GLU A 234 34.82 -11.65 -38.68
CA GLU A 234 33.98 -12.84 -38.50
C GLU A 234 32.61 -12.55 -39.10
N ARG A 235 32.30 -13.22 -40.22
CA ARG A 235 30.98 -13.15 -40.83
C ARG A 235 30.00 -13.65 -39.76
N PRO A 236 28.94 -12.91 -39.42
CA PRO A 236 28.04 -13.39 -38.39
C PRO A 236 27.32 -14.61 -38.93
N ASP A 237 27.47 -15.74 -38.25
CA ASP A 237 26.60 -16.89 -38.43
C ASP A 237 25.20 -16.49 -37.97
N TYR A 238 24.33 -16.14 -38.91
CA TYR A 238 22.90 -16.12 -38.73
C TYR A 238 22.22 -16.95 -39.81
#